data_AF-A0A7S1M1V6-F1
#
_entry.id   AF-A0A7S1M1V6-F1
#
_cell.length_a   1.000
_cell.length_b   1.000
_cell.length_c   1.000
_cell.angle_alpha   90.00
_cell.angle_beta   90.00
_cell.angle_gamma   90.00
#
_symmetry.space_group_name_H-M   'P 1'
#
loop_
_entity.id
_entity.type
_entity.pdbx_description
1 polymer ?
#
loop_
_entity_poly.entity_id
_entity_poly.type
_entity_poly.pdbx_seq_one_letter_code
_entity_poly.pdbx_strand_id
1 'polypeptide(L)'
;ELAPGFPTKRTLLCNTVLKACANSGDASRAGAWYAQMREQRVRVNQKTFGKLIEAAAKSGDAKAAGDWFERMQLEFEATDVAMSALADASAQVGDAVGAAACLQRMEAARLAPS
;
A
#
# COMPACT_ATOMS: atom_id res chain seq x y z
N GLU A 1 31.49 9.65 6.13
CA GLU A 1 30.74 9.45 4.86
C GLU A 1 29.95 8.15 4.96
N LEU A 2 28.63 8.17 4.78
CA LEU A 2 27.76 6.99 4.89
C LEU A 2 27.39 6.52 3.49
N ALA A 3 27.72 5.26 3.18
CA ALA A 3 27.46 4.64 1.87
C ALA A 3 25.95 4.63 1.51
N PRO A 4 25.59 4.83 0.23
CA PRO A 4 24.21 4.71 -0.22
C PRO A 4 23.81 3.22 -0.20
N GLY A 5 22.91 2.83 0.70
CA GLY A 5 22.27 1.51 0.61
C GLY A 5 21.87 0.83 1.92
N PHE A 6 22.32 1.29 3.09
CA PHE A 6 21.89 0.68 4.35
C PHE A 6 20.57 1.27 4.84
N PRO A 7 19.51 0.47 5.04
CA PRO A 7 18.26 0.97 5.59
C PRO A 7 18.54 1.54 6.98
N THR A 8 18.27 2.84 7.16
CA THR A 8 18.43 3.49 8.46
C THR A 8 17.55 2.81 9.50
N LYS A 9 17.94 2.85 10.79
CA LYS A 9 17.10 2.35 11.91
C LYS A 9 15.63 2.81 11.81
N ARG A 10 15.42 3.97 11.21
CA ARG A 10 14.12 4.61 10.99
C ARG A 10 13.27 3.90 9.93
N THR A 11 13.86 3.42 8.85
CA THR A 11 13.16 2.62 7.83
C THR A 11 12.65 1.30 8.41
N LEU A 12 13.44 0.65 9.27
CA LEU A 12 13.04 -0.58 9.96
C LEU A 12 11.89 -0.33 10.93
N LEU A 13 11.93 0.76 11.72
CA LEU A 13 10.83 1.18 12.59
C LEU A 13 9.54 1.42 11.81
N CYS A 14 9.62 2.12 10.67
CA CYS A 14 8.46 2.38 9.82
C CYS A 14 7.85 1.08 9.29
N ASN A 15 8.67 0.13 8.85
CA ASN A 15 8.18 -1.17 8.39
C ASN A 15 7.51 -1.97 9.51
N THR A 16 8.05 -1.92 10.73
CA THR A 16 7.45 -2.59 11.90
C THR A 16 6.10 -1.96 12.27
N VAL A 17 6.01 -0.64 12.31
CA VAL A 17 4.75 0.04 12.67
C VAL A 17 3.71 -0.12 11.57
N LEU A 18 4.09 0.02 10.29
CA LEU A 18 3.19 -0.23 9.17
C LEU A 18 2.71 -1.68 9.13
N LYS A 19 3.57 -2.64 9.48
CA LYS A 19 3.15 -4.05 9.63
C LYS A 19 2.14 -4.21 10.77
N ALA A 20 2.34 -3.53 11.89
CA ALA A 20 1.37 -3.55 13.00
C ALA A 20 0.03 -2.93 12.58
N CYS A 21 0.04 -1.77 11.93
CA CYS A 21 -1.16 -1.10 11.42
C CYS A 21 -1.89 -1.96 10.37
N ALA A 22 -1.15 -2.60 9.46
CA ALA A 22 -1.72 -3.52 8.49
C ALA A 22 -2.36 -4.73 9.18
N ASN A 23 -1.74 -5.30 10.20
CA ASN A 23 -2.32 -6.41 10.94
C ASN A 23 -3.57 -6.02 11.73
N SER A 24 -3.64 -4.79 12.23
CA SER A 24 -4.79 -4.29 13.02
C SER A 24 -5.87 -3.61 12.18
N GLY A 25 -5.68 -3.45 10.87
CA GLY A 25 -6.59 -2.65 10.03
C GLY A 25 -6.65 -1.17 10.44
N ASP A 26 -5.58 -0.61 10.99
CA ASP A 26 -5.54 0.78 11.43
C ASP A 26 -5.04 1.69 10.30
N ALA A 27 -5.95 2.00 9.36
CA ALA A 27 -5.66 2.80 8.18
C ALA A 27 -5.25 4.24 8.51
N SER A 28 -5.88 4.86 9.51
CA SER A 28 -5.58 6.23 9.93
C SER A 28 -4.14 6.35 10.45
N ARG A 29 -3.73 5.42 11.33
CA ARG A 29 -2.36 5.42 11.86
C ARG A 29 -1.34 5.06 10.79
N ALA A 30 -1.69 4.18 9.85
CA ALA A 30 -0.83 3.87 8.72
C ALA A 30 -0.57 5.13 7.85
N GLY A 31 -1.61 5.91 7.55
CA GLY A 31 -1.50 7.17 6.81
C GLY A 31 -0.68 8.25 7.56
N ALA A 32 -0.86 8.37 8.88
CA ALA A 32 -0.06 9.27 9.71
C ALA A 32 1.44 8.91 9.65
N TRP A 33 1.77 7.62 9.68
CA TRP A 33 3.15 7.16 9.50
C TRP A 33 3.72 7.45 8.12
N TYR A 34 2.92 7.32 7.07
CA TYR A 34 3.35 7.73 5.72
C TYR A 34 3.67 9.23 5.67
N ALA A 35 2.82 10.08 6.23
CA ALA A 35 3.08 11.52 6.29
C ALA A 35 4.37 11.83 7.04
N GLN A 36 4.60 11.18 8.18
CA GLN A 36 5.84 11.32 8.95
C GLN A 36 7.07 10.83 8.18
N MET A 37 6.97 9.73 7.42
CA MET A 37 8.05 9.26 6.56
C MET A 37 8.40 10.30 5.49
N ARG A 38 7.40 10.92 4.86
CA ARG A 38 7.60 11.98 3.86
C ARG A 38 8.25 13.22 4.47
N GLU A 39 7.75 13.70 5.60
CA GLU A 39 8.30 14.86 6.32
C GLU A 39 9.78 14.65 6.69
N GLN A 40 10.11 13.45 7.18
CA GLN A 40 11.46 13.09 7.59
C GLN A 40 12.36 12.67 6.41
N ARG A 41 11.89 12.83 5.16
CA ARG A 41 12.58 12.43 3.92
C ARG A 41 13.06 10.97 3.95
N VAL A 42 12.32 10.10 4.64
CA VAL A 42 12.55 8.66 4.62
C VAL A 42 11.99 8.13 3.31
N ARG A 43 12.84 7.43 2.55
CA ARG A 43 12.44 6.86 1.26
C ARG A 43 11.34 5.81 1.46
N VAL A 44 10.15 6.10 0.93
CA VAL A 44 9.06 5.14 0.79
C VAL A 44 9.35 4.21 -0.40
N ASN A 45 8.78 3.01 -0.37
CA ASN A 45 8.92 2.04 -1.46
C ASN A 45 7.62 1.26 -1.66
N GLN A 46 7.59 0.36 -2.65
CA GLN A 46 6.45 -0.51 -2.94
C GLN A 46 5.90 -1.25 -1.70
N LYS A 47 6.77 -1.71 -0.78
CA LYS A 47 6.35 -2.40 0.44
C LYS A 47 5.63 -1.46 1.41
N THR A 48 6.05 -0.20 1.51
CA THR A 48 5.35 0.83 2.28
C THR A 48 3.90 0.98 1.79
N PHE A 49 3.72 1.13 0.48
CA PHE A 49 2.38 1.25 -0.12
C PHE A 49 1.55 -0.01 0.05
N GLY A 50 2.13 -1.19 -0.17
CA GLY A 50 1.43 -2.46 0.07
C GLY A 50 0.88 -2.58 1.49
N LYS A 51 1.60 -2.06 2.50
CA LYS A 51 1.11 -2.05 3.89
C LYS A 51 0.03 -1.01 4.16
N LEU A 52 0.07 0.14 3.49
CA LEU A 52 -0.99 1.15 3.56
C LEU A 52 -2.29 0.61 2.97
N ILE A 53 -2.20 -0.05 1.80
CA ILE A 53 -3.34 -0.68 1.12
C ILE A 53 -3.88 -1.82 1.97
N GLU A 54 -3.03 -2.69 2.53
CA GLU A 54 -3.46 -3.78 3.41
C GLU A 54 -4.15 -3.28 4.69
N ALA A 55 -3.65 -2.19 5.30
CA ALA A 55 -4.28 -1.58 6.46
C ALA A 55 -5.66 -0.99 6.11
N ALA A 56 -5.78 -0.30 4.96
CA ALA A 56 -7.05 0.23 4.46
C ALA A 56 -8.04 -0.88 4.13
N ALA A 57 -7.59 -1.93 3.44
CA ALA A 57 -8.39 -3.11 3.12
C ALA A 57 -9.01 -3.74 4.37
N LYS A 58 -8.16 -4.07 5.36
CA LYS A 58 -8.60 -4.69 6.63
C LYS A 58 -9.45 -3.78 7.50
N SER A 59 -9.41 -2.46 7.27
CA SER A 59 -10.30 -1.50 7.94
C SER A 59 -11.70 -1.43 7.30
N GLY A 60 -11.90 -2.08 6.15
CA GLY A 60 -13.11 -1.96 5.34
C GLY A 60 -13.19 -0.69 4.49
N ASP A 61 -12.13 0.13 4.49
CA ASP A 61 -12.06 1.37 3.72
C ASP A 61 -11.46 1.10 2.32
N ALA A 62 -12.29 0.54 1.43
CA ALA A 62 -11.90 0.25 0.04
C ALA A 62 -11.52 1.52 -0.73
N LYS A 63 -12.12 2.67 -0.40
CA LYS A 63 -11.77 3.95 -1.02
C LYS A 63 -10.34 4.35 -0.66
N ALA A 64 -9.97 4.31 0.62
CA ALA A 64 -8.60 4.59 1.03
C ALA A 64 -7.61 3.57 0.43
N ALA A 65 -7.99 2.30 0.30
CA ALA A 65 -7.16 1.30 -0.37
C ALA A 65 -6.88 1.68 -1.84
N GLY A 66 -7.90 2.12 -2.56
CA GLY A 66 -7.78 2.64 -3.93
C GLY A 66 -6.90 3.89 -4.01
N ASP A 67 -7.14 4.87 -3.14
CA ASP A 67 -6.38 6.13 -3.09
C ASP A 67 -4.87 5.85 -2.87
N TRP A 68 -4.53 4.87 -2.00
CA TRP A 68 -3.13 4.45 -1.80
C TRP A 68 -2.55 3.70 -2.99
N PHE A 69 -3.33 2.87 -3.68
CA PHE A 69 -2.90 2.14 -4.86
C PHE A 69 -2.62 3.08 -6.04
N GLU A 70 -3.49 4.05 -6.30
CA GLU A 70 -3.26 5.06 -7.33
C GLU A 70 -2.00 5.88 -7.03
N ARG A 71 -1.83 6.29 -5.77
CA ARG A 71 -0.64 7.02 -5.34
C ARG A 71 0.65 6.19 -5.47
N MET A 72 0.57 4.88 -5.25
CA MET A 72 1.68 3.96 -5.51
C MET A 72 2.06 3.97 -6.99
N GLN A 73 1.07 3.91 -7.90
CA GLN A 73 1.29 3.87 -9.35
C GLN A 73 1.94 5.15 -9.93
N LEU A 74 1.86 6.27 -9.22
CA LEU A 74 2.56 7.51 -9.61
C LEU A 74 4.08 7.42 -9.46
N GLU A 75 4.57 6.59 -8.54
CA GLU A 75 5.99 6.51 -8.18
C GLU A 75 6.60 5.10 -8.40
N PHE A 76 5.76 4.06 -8.48
CA PHE A 76 6.19 2.66 -8.52
C PHE A 76 5.25 1.77 -9.34
N GLU A 77 5.79 0.72 -9.94
CA GLU A 77 4.99 -0.36 -10.51
C GLU A 77 4.17 -1.09 -9.44
N ALA A 78 2.93 -1.42 -9.78
CA ALA A 78 2.03 -2.19 -8.93
C ALA A 78 2.62 -3.59 -8.64
N THR A 79 2.50 -4.03 -7.39
CA THR A 79 2.97 -5.37 -6.97
C THR A 79 1.79 -6.29 -6.77
N ASP A 80 2.00 -7.61 -6.91
CA ASP A 80 0.96 -8.61 -6.66
C ASP A 80 0.34 -8.49 -5.27
N VAL A 81 1.15 -8.15 -4.26
CA VAL A 81 0.66 -7.92 -2.88
C VAL A 81 -0.28 -6.72 -2.82
N ALA A 82 0.07 -5.60 -3.46
CA ALA A 82 -0.76 -4.40 -3.48
C ALA A 82 -2.07 -4.64 -4.24
N MET A 83 -2.00 -5.37 -5.36
CA MET A 83 -3.16 -5.75 -6.15
C MET A 83 -4.10 -6.70 -5.40
N SER A 84 -3.54 -7.70 -4.73
CA SER A 84 -4.33 -8.66 -3.95
C SER A 84 -5.02 -7.97 -2.77
N ALA A 85 -4.30 -7.10 -2.04
CA ALA A 85 -4.87 -6.33 -0.94
C ALA A 85 -5.99 -5.37 -1.40
N LEU A 86 -5.85 -4.78 -2.59
CA LEU A 86 -6.91 -3.96 -3.17
C LEU A 86 -8.14 -4.79 -3.57
N ALA A 87 -7.95 -5.97 -4.15
CA ALA A 87 -9.05 -6.88 -4.48
C ALA A 87 -9.78 -7.36 -3.22
N ASP A 88 -9.04 -7.71 -2.17
CA ASP A 88 -9.59 -8.07 -0.86
C ASP A 88 -10.42 -6.93 -0.25
N ALA A 89 -9.91 -5.69 -0.33
CA ALA A 89 -10.63 -4.50 0.13
C ALA A 89 -11.99 -4.34 -0.57
N SER A 90 -11.99 -4.46 -1.89
CA SER A 90 -13.21 -4.30 -2.69
C SER A 90 -14.22 -5.44 -2.47
N ALA A 91 -13.74 -6.66 -2.23
CA ALA A 91 -14.61 -7.80 -1.92
C ALA A 91 -15.32 -7.65 -0.57
N GLN A 92 -14.68 -7.02 0.42
CA GLN A 92 -15.24 -6.84 1.77
C GLN A 92 -16.37 -5.81 1.87
N VAL A 93 -16.43 -4.83 0.95
CA VAL A 93 -17.47 -3.79 0.96
C VAL A 93 -18.78 -4.26 0.31
N GLY A 94 -18.81 -5.45 -0.30
CA GLY A 94 -19.94 -5.86 -1.16
C GLY A 94 -20.06 -4.98 -2.41
N ASP A 95 -19.06 -4.12 -2.65
CA ASP A 95 -18.92 -3.27 -3.82
C ASP A 95 -18.37 -4.12 -4.97
N ALA A 96 -19.28 -4.87 -5.59
CA ALA A 96 -18.97 -5.70 -6.76
C ALA A 96 -18.38 -4.87 -7.92
N VAL A 97 -18.67 -3.56 -7.99
CA VAL A 97 -18.15 -2.67 -9.03
C VAL A 97 -16.69 -2.33 -8.75
N GLY A 98 -16.35 -1.98 -7.51
CA GLY A 98 -14.97 -1.80 -7.07
C GLY A 98 -14.12 -3.07 -7.20
N ALA A 99 -14.72 -4.25 -6.94
CA ALA A 99 -14.05 -5.54 -7.06
C ALA A 99 -13.78 -5.90 -8.52
N ALA A 100 -14.76 -5.69 -9.40
CA ALA A 100 -14.60 -5.91 -10.84
C ALA A 100 -13.58 -4.96 -11.48
N ALA A 101 -13.60 -3.67 -11.10
CA ALA A 101 -12.62 -2.69 -11.58
C ALA A 101 -11.19 -3.03 -11.11
N CYS A 102 -11.06 -3.60 -9.90
CA CYS A 102 -9.78 -4.09 -9.40
C CYS A 102 -9.30 -5.32 -10.18
N LEU A 103 -10.17 -6.30 -10.41
CA LEU A 103 -9.84 -7.49 -11.20
C LEU A 103 -9.43 -7.14 -12.64
N GLN A 104 -10.16 -6.22 -13.30
CA GLN A 104 -9.77 -5.77 -14.65
C GLN A 104 -8.41 -5.08 -14.67
N ARG A 105 -8.07 -4.28 -13.64
CA ARG A 105 -6.74 -3.68 -13.51
C ARG A 105 -5.65 -4.73 -13.25
N MET A 106 -5.94 -5.79 -12.50
CA MET A 106 -5.01 -6.91 -12.27
C MET A 106 -4.74 -7.69 -13.56
N GLU A 107 -5.77 -7.96 -14.36
CA GLU A 107 -5.62 -8.63 -15.66
C GLU A 107 -4.82 -7.75 -16.64
N ALA A 108 -5.13 -6.45 -16.72
CA ALA A 108 -4.38 -5.52 -17.56
C ALA A 108 -2.91 -5.41 -17.15
N ALA A 109 -2.61 -5.41 -15.85
CA ALA A 109 -1.22 -5.38 -15.35
C ALA A 109 -0.48 -6.70 -15.60
N ARG A 110 -1.17 -7.85 -15.54
CA ARG A 110 -0.57 -9.17 -15.86
C ARG A 110 -0.33 -9.38 -17.35
N LEU A 111 -1.02 -8.63 -18.21
CA LEU A 111 -0.89 -8.70 -19.67
C LEU A 111 0.09 -7.65 -20.23
N ALA A 112 0.64 -6.77 -19.39
CA ALA A 112 1.69 -5.84 -19.80
C ALA A 112 2.99 -6.63 -20.07
N PRO A 113 3.57 -6.56 -21.29
CA PRO A 113 4.76 -7.32 -21.63
C PRO A 113 5.98 -6.80 -20.85
N SER A 114 6.76 -7.74 -20.32
CA SER A 114 8.05 -7.54 -19.64
C SER A 114 9.14 -6.99 -20.56
#